data_AF-A0A1C6EQK9-F1
#
_entry.id   AF-A0A1C6EQK9-F1
#
_cell.length_a   1.000
_cell.length_b   1.000
_cell.length_c   1.000
_cell.angle_alpha   90.00
_cell.angle_beta   90.00
_cell.angle_gamma   90.00
#
_symmetry.space_group_name_H-M   'P 1'
#
loop_
_entity.id
_entity.type
_entity.pdbx_description
1 polymer ?
#
loop_
_entity_poly.entity_id
_entity_poly.type
_entity_poly.pdbx_seq_one_letter_code
_entity_poly.pdbx_strand_id
1 'polypeptide(L)'
;MQQTISAEEVKTVQTEHFLCPNCGGNLRYDIKRQLYCCESCGSPDEIIPLHEGIREYPLDGYHSREAQNVAFEGASCVFCQNCGAQILFGQYDTATVCPMCGSTQVDVKKQESGIPPEGIVPFRLDQKEAQEKFHAWIKKRWFAPNSLKKTYQEGRLTGLYIPFWTYDAKADGWFTGRGGRTRTYRDKDGHTHTTTDWYPVRGSVGQFFNDLQVCASEKSNSKYLNDVLPYDTVNDIKPYSPQYISGFQAEKYAWRGDACFRLAERMIKDALEAQARDSILAMGYDQAQVLEVQFSCSNVTYKHVLLPLWSAVFSHKGKLYQYLINGETGKVSGGRPYSAPKIVAAVLAAIAVLAGLYFLIESTGAYAAEYHPPAAQSQAQQVDLAEPGSPAEEILSRVSLSPLWDETKADV
;
A
#
# COMPACT_ATOMS: atom_id res chain seq x y z
N MET A 1 29.37 4.72 -4.54
CA MET A 1 30.40 4.35 -3.55
C MET A 1 30.00 3.00 -2.99
N GLN A 2 30.66 1.92 -3.43
CA GLN A 2 30.58 0.63 -2.77
C GLN A 2 31.31 0.78 -1.43
N GLN A 3 30.56 0.72 -0.33
CA GLN A 3 31.19 0.52 0.98
C GLN A 3 31.71 -0.91 0.99
N THR A 4 33.01 -1.04 0.78
CA THR A 4 33.79 -2.21 1.15
C THR A 4 33.65 -2.37 2.66
N ILE A 5 32.95 -3.40 3.10
CA ILE A 5 32.97 -3.85 4.50
C ILE A 5 34.42 -4.25 4.79
N SER A 6 35.07 -3.57 5.74
CA SER A 6 36.43 -3.90 6.17
C SER A 6 36.47 -5.33 6.73
N ALA A 7 37.49 -6.10 6.37
CA ALA A 7 37.63 -7.52 6.72
C ALA A 7 37.84 -7.82 8.23
N GLU A 8 37.70 -6.83 9.11
CA GLU A 8 38.30 -6.84 10.44
C GLU A 8 37.37 -7.27 11.60
N GLU A 9 36.10 -7.61 11.37
CA GLU A 9 35.17 -8.01 12.46
C GLU A 9 34.26 -9.22 12.15
N VAL A 10 34.64 -10.10 11.24
CA VAL A 10 33.81 -11.28 10.95
C VAL A 10 34.07 -12.38 11.98
N LYS A 11 33.10 -12.63 12.87
CA LYS A 11 33.20 -13.65 13.93
C LYS A 11 32.83 -15.05 13.40
N THR A 12 33.60 -16.07 13.76
CA THR A 12 33.24 -17.48 13.51
C THR A 12 32.23 -17.96 14.54
N VAL A 13 31.15 -18.61 14.09
CA VAL A 13 30.06 -19.09 14.95
C VAL A 13 29.57 -20.49 14.56
N GLN A 14 28.99 -21.21 15.52
CA GLN A 14 28.39 -22.53 15.28
C GLN A 14 27.02 -22.36 14.61
N THR A 15 26.70 -23.26 13.67
CA THR A 15 25.44 -23.28 12.92
C THR A 15 24.65 -24.53 13.26
N GLU A 16 23.34 -24.38 13.31
CA GLU A 16 22.41 -25.50 13.25
C GLU A 16 22.25 -25.97 11.80
N HIS A 17 21.98 -27.26 11.60
CA HIS A 17 21.74 -27.85 10.28
C HIS A 17 20.53 -28.80 10.31
N PHE A 18 19.89 -28.93 9.15
CA PHE A 18 18.64 -29.66 8.99
C PHE A 18 18.87 -30.91 8.12
N LEU A 19 19.33 -32.00 8.75
CA LEU A 19 19.62 -33.28 8.07
C LEU A 19 18.58 -34.35 8.39
N CYS A 20 18.21 -35.12 7.38
CA CYS A 20 17.23 -36.18 7.49
C CYS A 20 17.81 -37.38 8.26
N PRO A 21 17.15 -37.85 9.34
CA PRO A 21 17.64 -39.00 10.11
C PRO A 21 17.59 -40.33 9.32
N ASN A 22 16.78 -40.40 8.26
CA ASN A 22 16.61 -41.62 7.46
C ASN A 22 17.68 -41.79 6.38
N CYS A 23 18.07 -40.71 5.69
CA CYS A 23 18.98 -40.80 4.53
C CYS A 23 20.13 -39.80 4.52
N GLY A 24 20.22 -38.90 5.50
CA GLY A 24 21.22 -37.83 5.56
C GLY A 24 21.01 -36.69 4.55
N GLY A 25 19.90 -36.67 3.81
CA GLY A 25 19.55 -35.58 2.88
C GLY A 25 19.11 -34.31 3.60
N ASN A 26 18.99 -33.19 2.87
CA ASN A 26 18.52 -31.93 3.44
C ASN A 26 17.02 -31.98 3.76
N LEU A 27 16.65 -31.60 4.97
CA LEU A 27 15.27 -31.33 5.35
C LEU A 27 14.90 -29.88 5.04
N ARG A 28 13.71 -29.65 4.50
CA ARG A 28 13.18 -28.32 4.17
C ARG A 28 11.69 -28.22 4.40
N TYR A 29 11.21 -26.99 4.55
CA TYR A 29 9.78 -26.73 4.56
C TYR A 29 9.19 -26.85 3.14
N ASP A 30 8.33 -27.83 2.93
CA ASP A 30 7.57 -28.03 1.70
C ASP A 30 6.33 -27.13 1.72
N ILE A 31 6.37 -26.08 0.90
CA ILE A 31 5.30 -25.08 0.77
C ILE A 31 3.96 -25.71 0.37
N LYS A 32 3.95 -26.73 -0.50
CA LYS A 32 2.69 -27.30 -0.99
C LYS A 32 2.04 -28.21 0.03
N ARG A 33 2.87 -29.04 0.67
CA ARG A 33 2.41 -29.96 1.70
C ARG A 33 2.18 -29.26 3.04
N GLN A 34 2.78 -28.08 3.23
CA GLN A 34 2.85 -27.37 4.51
C GLN A 34 3.49 -28.24 5.60
N LEU A 35 4.47 -29.06 5.22
CA LEU A 35 5.16 -30.03 6.07
C LEU A 35 6.67 -29.81 6.00
N TYR A 36 7.38 -30.25 7.03
CA TYR A 36 8.83 -30.35 7.01
C TYR A 36 9.23 -31.71 6.43
N CYS A 37 9.98 -31.73 5.34
CA CYS A 37 10.21 -32.93 4.53
C CYS A 37 11.64 -33.00 4.00
N CYS A 38 12.16 -34.21 3.83
CA CYS A 38 13.44 -34.46 3.20
C CYS A 38 13.35 -34.25 1.68
N GLU A 39 14.21 -33.42 1.10
CA GLU A 39 14.26 -33.19 -0.36
C GLU A 39 14.72 -34.43 -1.14
N SER A 40 15.47 -35.34 -0.49
CA SER A 40 16.06 -36.51 -1.16
C SER A 40 15.15 -37.74 -1.15
N CYS A 41 14.62 -38.14 0.01
CA CYS A 41 13.78 -39.34 0.13
C CYS A 41 12.30 -39.03 0.39
N GLY A 42 11.92 -37.77 0.57
CA GLY A 42 10.53 -37.36 0.77
C GLY A 42 9.92 -37.72 2.13
N SER A 43 10.71 -38.25 3.07
CA SER A 43 10.22 -38.57 4.42
C SER A 43 9.82 -37.29 5.15
N PRO A 44 8.62 -37.24 5.76
CA PRO A 44 8.24 -36.13 6.61
C PRO A 44 9.01 -36.17 7.93
N ASP A 45 9.11 -35.01 8.57
CA ASP A 45 9.61 -34.83 9.92
C ASP A 45 8.73 -33.80 10.65
N GLU A 46 8.80 -33.78 11.98
CA GLU A 46 7.92 -32.95 12.81
C GLU A 46 8.41 -31.50 12.87
N ILE A 47 7.46 -30.56 12.80
CA ILE A 47 7.72 -29.14 13.09
C ILE A 47 7.55 -28.94 14.59
N ILE A 48 8.65 -28.72 15.29
CA ILE A 48 8.67 -28.51 16.73
C ILE A 48 8.71 -27.01 17.00
N PRO A 49 7.65 -26.40 17.54
CA PRO A 49 7.64 -24.97 17.85
C PRO A 49 8.52 -24.67 19.07
N LEU A 50 9.12 -23.48 19.08
CA LEU A 50 9.94 -23.03 20.20
C LEU A 50 9.08 -22.79 21.45
N HIS A 51 7.82 -22.39 21.26
CA HIS A 51 6.87 -22.06 22.32
C HIS A 51 5.50 -22.71 22.03
N GLU A 52 4.81 -23.13 23.10
CA GLU A 52 3.41 -23.56 23.00
C GLU A 52 2.52 -22.33 22.79
N GLY A 53 2.18 -22.05 21.53
CA GLY A 53 1.30 -20.95 21.12
C GLY A 53 2.01 -19.65 20.76
N ILE A 54 1.20 -18.64 20.44
CA ILE A 54 1.66 -17.29 20.08
C ILE A 54 1.21 -16.35 21.20
N ARG A 55 2.16 -15.63 21.80
CA ARG A 55 1.90 -14.69 22.90
C ARG A 55 2.14 -13.25 22.47
N GLU A 56 1.34 -12.37 23.04
CA GLU A 56 1.52 -10.93 22.92
C GLU A 56 1.98 -10.35 24.24
N TYR A 57 2.81 -9.32 24.15
CA TYR A 57 3.52 -8.75 25.29
C TYR A 57 3.18 -7.28 25.42
N PRO A 58 2.93 -6.76 26.64
CA PRO A 58 2.75 -5.34 26.86
C PRO A 58 3.98 -4.53 26.42
N LEU A 59 3.78 -3.43 25.70
CA LEU A 59 4.87 -2.59 25.19
C LEU A 59 5.73 -1.97 26.32
N ASP A 60 5.11 -1.63 27.45
CA ASP A 60 5.81 -1.07 28.63
C ASP A 60 6.92 -1.98 29.17
N GLY A 61 6.81 -3.30 28.94
CA GLY A 61 7.81 -4.31 29.32
C GLY A 61 8.89 -4.59 28.26
N TYR A 62 8.85 -3.91 27.10
CA TYR A 62 9.70 -4.21 25.94
C TYR A 62 11.20 -4.20 26.28
N HIS A 63 11.68 -3.12 26.90
CA HIS A 63 13.12 -2.96 27.19
C HIS A 63 13.65 -4.03 28.14
N SER A 64 12.87 -4.43 29.14
CA SER A 64 13.23 -5.49 30.07
C SER A 64 13.32 -6.85 29.37
N ARG A 65 12.41 -7.15 28.43
CA ARG A 65 12.43 -8.40 27.65
C ARG A 65 13.59 -8.44 26.66
N GLU A 66 13.88 -7.33 25.99
CA GLU A 66 14.99 -7.25 25.04
C GLU A 66 16.34 -7.44 25.74
N ALA A 67 16.51 -6.85 26.93
CA ALA A 67 17.75 -6.94 27.71
C ALA A 67 18.07 -8.34 28.25
N GLN A 68 17.12 -9.27 28.25
CA GLN A 68 17.33 -10.65 28.73
C GLN A 68 18.10 -11.52 27.74
N ASN A 69 18.23 -11.11 26.47
CA ASN A 69 18.80 -11.92 25.41
C ASN A 69 20.20 -11.46 25.00
N VAL A 70 20.97 -12.36 24.37
CA VAL A 70 22.36 -12.12 24.01
C VAL A 70 22.44 -11.08 22.87
N ALA A 71 23.16 -9.99 23.09
CA ALA A 71 23.45 -9.05 22.01
C ALA A 71 24.47 -9.68 21.04
N PHE A 72 24.09 -9.82 19.77
CA PHE A 72 25.00 -10.14 18.68
C PHE A 72 24.98 -9.00 17.66
N GLU A 73 26.15 -8.37 17.51
CA GLU A 73 26.39 -7.28 16.57
C GLU A 73 27.41 -7.69 15.51
N GLY A 74 27.17 -7.22 14.28
CA GLY A 74 28.08 -7.35 13.16
C GLY A 74 27.84 -8.56 12.24
N ALA A 75 28.66 -8.65 11.19
CA ALA A 75 28.68 -9.78 10.28
C ALA A 75 29.31 -11.01 10.97
N SER A 76 28.92 -12.19 10.51
CA SER A 76 29.46 -13.46 10.99
C SER A 76 29.81 -14.37 9.82
N CYS A 77 30.70 -15.31 10.07
CA CYS A 77 31.07 -16.32 9.10
C CYS A 77 30.83 -17.70 9.71
N VAL A 78 30.21 -18.58 8.93
CA VAL A 78 30.01 -19.98 9.30
C VAL A 78 30.58 -20.87 8.22
N PHE A 79 31.07 -22.04 8.62
CA PHE A 79 31.40 -23.11 7.69
C PHE A 79 30.19 -24.01 7.52
N CYS A 80 29.79 -24.25 6.27
CA CYS A 80 28.71 -25.16 5.95
C CYS A 80 29.07 -26.56 6.46
N GLN A 81 28.27 -27.10 7.38
CA GLN A 81 28.56 -28.42 7.95
C GLN A 81 28.32 -29.57 6.97
N ASN A 82 27.63 -29.32 5.85
CA ASN A 82 27.37 -30.34 4.83
C ASN A 82 28.50 -30.43 3.77
N CYS A 83 29.04 -29.30 3.31
CA CYS A 83 30.04 -29.28 2.23
C CYS A 83 31.35 -28.57 2.55
N GLY A 84 31.48 -27.97 3.73
CA GLY A 84 32.67 -27.23 4.17
C GLY A 84 32.80 -25.81 3.60
N ALA A 85 31.89 -25.36 2.75
CA ALA A 85 31.94 -24.02 2.16
C ALA A 85 31.83 -22.92 3.22
N GLN A 86 32.67 -21.89 3.12
CA GLN A 86 32.60 -20.71 3.97
C GLN A 86 31.44 -19.81 3.52
N ILE A 87 30.58 -19.42 4.46
CA ILE A 87 29.39 -18.61 4.20
C ILE A 87 29.42 -17.37 5.09
N LEU A 88 29.27 -16.22 4.45
CA LEU A 88 29.16 -14.93 5.12
C LEU A 88 27.68 -14.62 5.42
N PHE A 89 27.40 -14.26 6.66
CA PHE A 89 26.13 -13.75 7.13
C PHE A 89 26.26 -12.24 7.33
N GLY A 90 25.39 -11.47 6.67
CA GLY A 90 25.27 -10.04 6.91
C GLY A 90 24.87 -9.73 8.35
N GLN A 91 24.91 -8.45 8.72
CA GLN A 91 24.65 -8.00 10.10
C GLN A 91 23.32 -8.51 10.67
N TYR A 92 22.28 -8.55 9.83
CA TYR A 92 20.93 -8.94 10.23
C TYR A 92 20.53 -10.33 9.74
N ASP A 93 21.36 -11.03 8.96
CA ASP A 93 21.01 -12.35 8.46
C ASP A 93 21.08 -13.38 9.60
N THR A 94 20.04 -14.19 9.78
CA THR A 94 19.96 -15.28 10.76
C THR A 94 19.94 -16.66 10.11
N ALA A 95 19.42 -16.75 8.89
CA ALA A 95 19.49 -17.98 8.09
C ALA A 95 19.78 -17.68 6.61
N THR A 96 20.46 -18.62 5.96
CA THR A 96 20.73 -18.58 4.52
C THR A 96 20.81 -19.97 3.92
N VAL A 97 20.79 -20.03 2.59
CA VAL A 97 20.96 -21.28 1.84
C VAL A 97 22.38 -21.33 1.30
N CYS A 98 23.11 -22.40 1.61
CA CYS A 98 24.45 -22.63 1.10
C CYS A 98 24.44 -22.60 -0.44
N PRO A 99 25.23 -21.72 -1.09
CA PRO A 99 25.25 -21.64 -2.55
C PRO A 99 25.88 -22.87 -3.21
N MET A 100 26.66 -23.66 -2.46
CA MET A 100 27.39 -24.82 -2.98
C MET A 100 26.55 -26.10 -2.97
N CYS A 101 25.86 -26.40 -1.88
CA CYS A 101 25.12 -27.67 -1.74
C CYS A 101 23.64 -27.50 -1.38
N GLY A 102 23.15 -26.26 -1.27
CA GLY A 102 21.75 -25.98 -0.99
C GLY A 102 21.28 -26.28 0.43
N SER A 103 22.14 -26.71 1.36
CA SER A 103 21.71 -26.90 2.76
C SER A 103 21.45 -25.54 3.41
N THR A 104 20.42 -25.45 4.23
CA THR A 104 20.17 -24.27 5.07
C THR A 104 21.23 -24.19 6.16
N GLN A 105 21.74 -23.00 6.41
CA GLN A 105 22.63 -22.69 7.54
C GLN A 105 21.95 -21.62 8.38
N VAL A 106 22.02 -21.78 9.69
CA VAL A 106 21.37 -20.90 10.66
C VAL A 106 22.40 -20.46 11.70
N ASP A 107 22.62 -19.15 11.80
CA ASP A 107 23.47 -18.57 12.84
C ASP A 107 22.68 -18.51 14.15
N VAL A 108 22.86 -19.56 14.97
CA VAL A 108 22.13 -19.74 16.24
C VAL A 108 22.30 -18.53 17.16
N LYS A 109 23.52 -17.98 17.25
CA LYS A 109 23.78 -16.81 18.12
C LYS A 109 23.04 -15.57 17.66
N LYS A 110 22.93 -15.35 16.35
CA LYS A 110 22.15 -14.23 15.80
C LYS A 110 20.65 -14.45 15.94
N GLN A 111 20.19 -15.68 15.76
CA GLN A 111 18.78 -16.04 15.91
C GLN A 111 18.29 -15.89 17.36
N GLU A 112 19.13 -16.23 18.33
CA GLU A 112 18.90 -16.03 19.76
C GLU A 112 19.15 -14.57 20.21
N SER A 113 19.50 -13.67 19.29
CA SER A 113 19.84 -12.30 19.61
C SER A 113 18.63 -11.37 19.63
N GLY A 114 18.41 -10.75 20.79
CA GLY A 114 17.27 -9.87 21.00
C GLY A 114 15.98 -10.66 21.26
N ILE A 115 14.83 -10.10 20.93
CA ILE A 115 13.54 -10.76 21.15
C ILE A 115 13.32 -11.84 20.07
N PRO A 116 13.17 -13.13 20.44
CA PRO A 116 12.92 -14.18 19.47
C PRO A 116 11.56 -13.97 18.78
N PRO A 117 11.38 -14.42 17.52
CA PRO A 117 10.07 -14.43 16.89
C PRO A 117 9.11 -15.30 17.69
N GLU A 118 7.93 -14.78 17.96
CA GLU A 118 6.85 -15.53 18.58
C GLU A 118 6.11 -16.38 17.54
N GLY A 119 5.99 -15.85 16.33
CA GLY A 119 5.25 -16.50 15.25
C GLY A 119 5.84 -16.28 13.87
N ILE A 120 5.33 -17.04 12.93
CA ILE A 120 5.72 -17.03 11.53
C ILE A 120 4.50 -17.30 10.66
N VAL A 121 4.34 -16.54 9.58
CA VAL A 121 3.37 -16.88 8.54
C VAL A 121 4.06 -17.82 7.56
N PRO A 122 3.60 -19.06 7.35
CA PRO A 122 4.29 -19.97 6.44
C PRO A 122 4.21 -19.48 4.99
N PHE A 123 5.22 -19.77 4.17
CA PHE A 123 5.08 -19.58 2.73
C PHE A 123 3.87 -20.39 2.22
N ARG A 124 3.03 -19.78 1.39
CA ARG A 124 1.91 -20.43 0.71
C ARG A 124 2.12 -20.59 -0.78
N LEU A 125 2.94 -19.71 -1.37
CA LEU A 125 3.25 -19.72 -2.79
C LEU A 125 4.66 -20.21 -3.00
N ASP A 126 4.80 -21.25 -3.82
CA ASP A 126 6.12 -21.72 -4.22
C ASP A 126 6.80 -20.74 -5.20
N GLN A 127 8.07 -20.99 -5.51
CA GLN A 127 8.85 -20.11 -6.37
C GLN A 127 8.22 -19.95 -7.77
N LYS A 128 7.62 -21.02 -8.30
CA LYS A 128 7.01 -21.03 -9.64
C LYS A 128 5.70 -20.22 -9.62
N GLU A 129 4.86 -20.43 -8.62
CA GLU A 129 3.61 -19.68 -8.44
C GLU A 129 3.89 -18.19 -8.25
N ALA A 130 4.90 -17.84 -7.44
CA ALA A 130 5.33 -16.46 -7.25
C ALA A 130 5.82 -15.83 -8.57
N GLN A 131 6.59 -16.56 -9.39
CA GLN A 131 7.00 -16.11 -10.73
C GLN A 131 5.78 -15.87 -11.64
N GLU A 132 4.76 -16.72 -11.58
CA GLU A 132 3.52 -16.55 -12.34
C GLU A 132 2.74 -15.31 -11.90
N LYS A 133 2.67 -15.02 -10.59
CA LYS A 133 2.07 -13.78 -10.05
C LYS A 133 2.78 -12.54 -10.58
N PHE A 134 4.12 -12.53 -10.59
CA PHE A 134 4.89 -11.43 -11.16
C PHE A 134 4.61 -11.25 -12.66
N HIS A 135 4.54 -12.34 -13.42
CA HIS A 135 4.23 -12.29 -14.84
C HIS A 135 2.85 -11.69 -15.12
N ALA A 136 1.84 -12.10 -14.36
CA ALA A 136 0.50 -11.54 -14.44
C ALA A 136 0.50 -10.03 -14.11
N TRP A 137 1.26 -9.62 -13.10
CA TRP A 137 1.39 -8.23 -12.69
C TRP A 137 2.04 -7.36 -13.78
N ILE A 138 3.18 -7.77 -14.35
CA ILE A 138 3.91 -6.96 -15.35
C ILE A 138 3.14 -6.87 -16.68
N LYS A 139 2.40 -7.91 -17.06
CA LYS A 139 1.55 -7.91 -18.27
C LYS A 139 0.50 -6.81 -18.24
N LYS A 140 -0.12 -6.55 -17.09
CA LYS A 140 -1.14 -5.50 -16.88
C LYS A 140 -0.59 -4.07 -16.99
N ARG A 141 0.73 -3.87 -17.01
CA ARG A 141 1.34 -2.53 -17.09
C ARG A 141 1.52 -2.09 -18.54
N TRP A 142 0.72 -1.11 -18.98
CA TRP A 142 0.70 -0.66 -20.39
C TRP A 142 2.06 -0.13 -20.87
N PHE A 143 2.70 0.71 -20.06
CA PHE A 143 3.98 1.34 -20.36
C PHE A 143 5.22 0.48 -20.10
N ALA A 144 5.08 -0.79 -19.71
CA ALA A 144 6.23 -1.69 -19.58
C ALA A 144 6.75 -2.09 -20.98
N PRO A 145 8.08 -2.15 -21.22
CA PRO A 145 8.67 -2.63 -22.47
C PRO A 145 8.15 -4.01 -22.86
N ASN A 146 7.90 -4.24 -24.15
CA ASN A 146 7.48 -5.56 -24.65
C ASN A 146 8.57 -6.61 -24.43
N SER A 147 9.84 -6.22 -24.50
CA SER A 147 10.96 -7.11 -24.17
C SER A 147 10.91 -7.57 -22.71
N LEU A 148 10.51 -6.73 -21.75
CA LEU A 148 10.34 -7.20 -20.36
C LEU A 148 9.15 -8.16 -20.20
N LYS A 149 8.09 -7.97 -21.00
CA LYS A 149 6.93 -8.90 -20.99
C LYS A 149 7.22 -10.24 -21.67
N LYS A 150 8.25 -10.30 -22.53
CA LYS A 150 8.61 -11.47 -23.35
C LYS A 150 9.87 -12.18 -22.85
N THR A 151 10.86 -11.40 -22.46
CA THR A 151 12.14 -11.85 -21.90
C THR A 151 11.97 -11.98 -20.40
N TYR A 152 11.66 -13.21 -20.01
CA TYR A 152 11.84 -13.72 -18.67
C TYR A 152 13.33 -13.64 -18.34
N GLN A 153 13.78 -12.56 -17.67
CA GLN A 153 15.11 -12.59 -17.07
C GLN A 153 14.98 -13.10 -15.65
N GLU A 154 15.46 -14.34 -15.50
CA GLU A 154 15.68 -15.11 -14.29
C GLU A 154 16.57 -14.36 -13.30
N GLY A 155 16.07 -13.28 -12.71
CA GLY A 155 16.50 -12.96 -11.36
C GLY A 155 16.12 -14.16 -10.51
N ARG A 156 17.11 -14.85 -9.91
CA ARG A 156 16.85 -15.98 -9.02
C ARG A 156 15.94 -15.48 -7.90
N LEU A 157 14.66 -15.84 -8.00
CA LEU A 157 13.66 -15.45 -7.02
C LEU A 157 14.09 -16.05 -5.70
N THR A 158 14.40 -15.19 -4.74
CA THR A 158 14.94 -15.59 -3.44
C THR A 158 13.83 -15.49 -2.42
N GLY A 159 13.56 -16.59 -1.73
CA GLY A 159 12.60 -16.64 -0.64
C GLY A 159 13.29 -16.25 0.65
N LEU A 160 12.71 -15.28 1.35
CA LEU A 160 13.23 -14.77 2.61
C LEU A 160 12.11 -14.51 3.61
N TYR A 161 12.41 -14.74 4.88
CA TYR A 161 11.61 -14.35 6.01
C TYR A 161 12.08 -13.01 6.56
N ILE A 162 11.19 -12.02 6.55
CA ILE A 162 11.48 -10.66 7.02
C ILE A 162 10.85 -10.44 8.39
N PRO A 163 11.57 -9.82 9.35
CA PRO A 163 11.05 -9.51 10.67
C PRO A 163 10.04 -8.36 10.63
N PHE A 164 8.93 -8.55 11.31
CA PHE A 164 7.89 -7.56 11.54
C PHE A 164 7.53 -7.51 13.02
N TRP A 165 7.18 -6.32 13.49
CA TRP A 165 6.41 -6.15 14.70
C TRP A 165 4.94 -6.04 14.32
N THR A 166 4.08 -6.76 15.03
CA THR A 166 2.65 -6.45 15.02
C THR A 166 2.27 -5.82 16.35
N TYR A 167 1.34 -4.87 16.31
CA TYR A 167 0.84 -4.19 17.50
C TYR A 167 -0.66 -4.24 17.54
N ASP A 168 -1.17 -4.58 18.72
CA ASP A 168 -2.55 -4.33 19.08
C ASP A 168 -2.60 -3.03 19.89
N ALA A 169 -3.57 -2.19 19.58
CA ALA A 169 -3.74 -0.93 20.28
C ALA A 169 -5.20 -0.48 20.23
N LYS A 170 -5.75 -0.12 21.38
CA LYS A 170 -6.98 0.67 21.42
C LYS A 170 -6.62 2.14 21.29
N ALA A 171 -7.12 2.79 20.23
CA ALA A 171 -6.93 4.22 20.05
C ALA A 171 -8.28 4.94 20.22
N ASP A 172 -8.30 5.92 21.11
CA ASP A 172 -9.43 6.81 21.35
C ASP A 172 -8.96 8.25 21.11
N GLY A 173 -9.76 9.04 20.40
CA GLY A 173 -9.37 10.39 19.98
C GLY A 173 -10.54 11.32 19.70
N TRP A 174 -10.19 12.57 19.46
CA TRP A 174 -11.12 13.65 19.13
C TRP A 174 -10.55 14.48 17.99
N PHE A 175 -11.43 15.03 17.18
CA PHE A 175 -11.04 15.78 15.99
C PHE A 175 -11.73 17.13 15.92
N THR A 176 -11.05 18.06 15.24
CA THR A 176 -11.64 19.30 14.76
C THR A 176 -11.51 19.36 13.23
N GLY A 177 -12.52 19.92 12.58
CA GLY A 177 -12.61 19.94 11.13
C GLY A 177 -13.59 20.98 10.61
N ARG A 178 -13.83 20.93 9.31
CA ARG A 178 -14.84 21.71 8.61
C ARG A 178 -15.64 20.82 7.67
N GLY A 179 -16.95 20.97 7.71
CA GLY A 179 -17.87 20.40 6.73
C GLY A 179 -18.26 21.45 5.69
N GLY A 180 -18.08 21.15 4.42
CA GLY A 180 -18.41 22.04 3.31
C GLY A 180 -19.77 21.69 2.69
N ARG A 181 -20.65 22.68 2.54
CA ARG A 181 -21.88 22.56 1.73
C ARG A 181 -21.67 23.25 0.39
N THR A 182 -21.82 22.51 -0.69
CA THR A 182 -21.60 23.00 -2.05
C THR A 182 -22.90 23.63 -2.56
N ARG A 183 -22.82 24.88 -2.99
CA ARG A 183 -23.93 25.61 -3.60
C ARG A 183 -23.55 26.02 -5.01
N THR A 184 -24.44 25.71 -5.94
CA THR A 184 -24.31 26.11 -7.34
C THR A 184 -25.36 27.17 -7.63
N TYR A 185 -24.93 28.32 -8.14
CA TYR A 185 -25.85 29.39 -8.56
C TYR A 185 -25.42 29.95 -9.91
N ARG A 186 -26.38 30.53 -10.65
CA ARG A 186 -26.13 31.16 -11.93
C ARG A 186 -26.11 32.68 -11.73
N ASP A 187 -25.10 33.35 -12.25
CA ASP A 187 -25.04 34.81 -12.21
C ASP A 187 -25.98 35.45 -13.25
N LYS A 188 -26.06 36.78 -13.20
CA LYS A 188 -26.89 37.58 -14.12
C LYS A 188 -26.40 37.50 -15.58
N ASP A 189 -25.13 37.15 -15.78
CA ASP A 189 -24.48 37.00 -17.09
C ASP A 189 -24.62 35.56 -17.64
N GLY A 190 -25.27 34.67 -16.90
CA GLY A 190 -25.56 33.30 -17.31
C GLY A 190 -24.44 32.30 -17.02
N HIS A 191 -23.38 32.68 -16.31
CA HIS A 191 -22.32 31.77 -15.87
C HIS A 191 -22.70 31.02 -14.59
N THR A 192 -22.35 29.74 -14.53
CA THR A 192 -22.56 28.89 -13.36
C THR A 192 -21.36 29.00 -12.42
N HIS A 193 -21.61 29.42 -11.18
CA HIS A 193 -20.63 29.49 -10.11
C HIS A 193 -20.88 28.39 -9.08
N THR A 194 -19.81 27.77 -8.61
CA THR A 194 -19.84 26.78 -7.53
C THR A 194 -19.07 27.33 -6.35
N THR A 195 -19.74 27.52 -5.21
CA THR A 195 -19.12 27.94 -3.95
C THR A 195 -19.29 26.86 -2.88
N THR A 196 -18.41 26.85 -1.90
CA THR A 196 -18.47 25.92 -0.77
C THR A 196 -18.50 26.71 0.54
N ASP A 197 -19.63 26.61 1.25
CA ASP A 197 -19.79 27.21 2.57
C ASP A 197 -19.25 26.23 3.62
N TRP A 198 -18.22 26.65 4.37
CA TRP A 198 -17.54 25.82 5.35
C TRP A 198 -18.06 26.08 6.77
N TYR A 199 -18.42 25.01 7.48
CA TYR A 199 -18.92 25.05 8.85
C TYR A 199 -17.98 24.28 9.78
N PRO A 200 -17.67 24.80 10.99
CA PRO A 200 -16.82 24.09 11.93
C PRO A 200 -17.50 22.81 12.44
N VAL A 201 -16.75 21.72 12.51
CA VAL A 201 -17.21 20.43 13.01
C VAL A 201 -16.22 19.90 14.05
N ARG A 202 -16.73 19.23 15.08
CA ARG A 202 -15.94 18.51 16.07
C ARG A 202 -16.60 17.16 16.36
N GLY A 203 -15.80 16.18 16.72
CA GLY A 203 -16.31 14.85 17.07
C GLY A 203 -15.26 13.98 17.72
N SER A 204 -15.66 12.76 18.06
CA SER A 204 -14.78 11.71 18.56
C SER A 204 -14.57 10.62 17.51
N VAL A 205 -13.39 10.04 17.50
CA VAL A 205 -12.99 8.92 16.66
C VAL A 205 -12.27 7.90 17.52
N GLY A 206 -12.28 6.64 17.11
CA GLY A 206 -11.65 5.59 17.88
C GLY A 206 -11.99 4.23 17.33
N GLN A 207 -11.03 3.31 17.50
CA GLN A 207 -11.17 1.91 17.17
C GLN A 207 -10.08 1.09 17.85
N PHE A 208 -10.31 -0.23 17.91
CA PHE A 208 -9.26 -1.18 18.23
C PHE A 208 -8.54 -1.59 16.95
N PHE A 209 -7.21 -1.48 16.97
CA PHE A 209 -6.34 -1.98 15.92
C PHE A 209 -5.78 -3.32 16.37
N ASN A 210 -5.99 -4.34 15.55
CA ASN A 210 -5.45 -5.68 15.72
C ASN A 210 -4.38 -5.89 14.65
N ASP A 211 -3.17 -6.25 15.07
CA ASP A 211 -2.04 -6.61 14.22
C ASP A 211 -1.61 -5.53 13.21
N LEU A 212 -1.32 -4.32 13.71
CA LEU A 212 -0.64 -3.30 12.90
C LEU A 212 0.78 -3.75 12.53
N GLN A 213 0.96 -4.17 11.27
CA GLN A 213 2.22 -4.70 10.76
C GLN A 213 3.23 -3.59 10.43
N VAL A 214 4.34 -3.56 11.16
CA VAL A 214 5.48 -2.66 10.92
C VAL A 214 6.73 -3.47 10.62
N CYS A 215 7.32 -3.28 9.44
CA CYS A 215 8.56 -3.96 9.07
C CYS A 215 9.72 -3.53 9.96
N ALA A 216 10.43 -4.51 10.49
CA ALA A 216 11.56 -4.32 11.39
C ALA A 216 12.92 -4.59 10.72
N SER A 217 12.96 -4.91 9.42
CA SER A 217 14.20 -5.09 8.66
C SER A 217 14.88 -3.75 8.34
N GLU A 218 16.19 -3.77 8.12
CA GLU A 218 16.93 -2.61 7.58
C GLU A 218 16.34 -2.16 6.23
N LYS A 219 15.79 -3.09 5.47
CA LYS A 219 15.13 -2.86 4.17
C LYS A 219 13.69 -2.30 4.32
N SER A 220 13.26 -1.92 5.53
CA SER A 220 11.92 -1.37 5.82
C SER A 220 11.58 -0.14 4.99
N ASN A 221 12.58 0.67 4.61
CA ASN A 221 12.41 1.84 3.74
C ASN A 221 12.22 1.50 2.25
N SER A 222 12.10 0.22 1.89
CA SER A 222 11.70 -0.17 0.54
C SER A 222 10.30 0.36 0.25
N LYS A 223 10.21 1.31 -0.68
CA LYS A 223 8.93 1.87 -1.18
C LYS A 223 7.93 0.82 -1.70
N TYR A 224 8.37 -0.42 -1.92
CA TYR A 224 7.55 -1.52 -2.41
C TYR A 224 7.00 -2.41 -1.29
N LEU A 225 7.54 -2.34 -0.08
CA LEU A 225 7.19 -3.30 0.97
C LEU A 225 5.76 -3.08 1.48
N ASN A 226 5.37 -1.83 1.74
CA ASN A 226 4.01 -1.51 2.16
C ASN A 226 2.97 -1.89 1.08
N ASP A 227 3.36 -1.88 -0.19
CA ASP A 227 2.47 -2.27 -1.29
C ASP A 227 2.20 -3.78 -1.33
N VAL A 228 3.02 -4.62 -0.69
CA VAL A 228 2.79 -6.08 -0.63
C VAL A 228 2.04 -6.53 0.64
N LEU A 229 1.80 -5.62 1.58
CA LEU A 229 0.97 -5.82 2.78
C LEU A 229 -0.54 -5.81 2.46
N PRO A 230 -1.40 -6.32 3.36
CA PRO A 230 -1.09 -7.01 4.62
C PRO A 230 -0.84 -8.51 4.44
N TYR A 231 -0.25 -9.14 5.46
CA TYR A 231 -0.27 -10.59 5.68
C TYR A 231 -1.41 -10.97 6.64
N ASP A 232 -1.87 -12.22 6.65
CA ASP A 232 -2.84 -12.71 7.63
C ASP A 232 -2.15 -13.19 8.91
N THR A 233 -1.67 -12.23 9.70
CA THR A 233 -1.00 -12.48 10.98
C THR A 233 -1.95 -12.89 12.11
N VAL A 234 -3.26 -12.88 11.86
CA VAL A 234 -4.29 -13.26 12.83
C VAL A 234 -4.69 -14.72 12.67
N ASN A 235 -4.96 -15.17 11.43
CA ASN A 235 -5.50 -16.51 11.18
C ASN A 235 -4.46 -17.50 10.64
N ASP A 236 -3.45 -17.04 9.90
CA ASP A 236 -2.47 -17.94 9.26
C ASP A 236 -1.13 -18.07 9.99
N ILE A 237 -0.95 -17.30 11.07
CA ILE A 237 0.25 -17.35 11.88
C ILE A 237 0.41 -18.69 12.60
N LYS A 238 1.64 -19.20 12.67
CA LYS A 238 2.04 -20.39 13.43
C LYS A 238 3.06 -20.01 14.50
N PRO A 239 3.08 -20.72 15.65
CA PRO A 239 4.17 -20.57 16.61
C PRO A 239 5.51 -20.76 15.92
N TYR A 240 6.49 -19.92 16.24
CA TYR A 240 7.76 -19.93 15.55
C TYR A 240 8.51 -21.26 15.74
N SER A 241 9.10 -21.73 14.65
CA SER A 241 9.93 -22.94 14.59
C SER A 241 11.03 -22.73 13.54
N PRO A 242 12.31 -23.01 13.83
CA PRO A 242 13.40 -22.92 12.86
C PRO A 242 13.17 -23.78 11.59
N GLN A 243 12.36 -24.82 11.69
CA GLN A 243 12.03 -25.71 10.58
C GLN A 243 11.30 -24.97 9.44
N TYR A 244 10.53 -23.91 9.73
CA TYR A 244 9.87 -23.09 8.71
C TYR A 244 10.85 -22.28 7.85
N ILE A 245 11.96 -21.83 8.45
CA ILE A 245 12.98 -21.06 7.71
C ILE A 245 13.93 -21.98 6.91
N SER A 246 13.83 -23.31 7.07
CA SER A 246 14.65 -24.24 6.28
C SER A 246 14.29 -24.20 4.80
N GLY A 247 15.26 -23.80 3.97
CA GLY A 247 15.11 -23.56 2.55
C GLY A 247 15.02 -22.08 2.16
N PHE A 248 15.00 -21.19 3.15
CA PHE A 248 14.83 -19.75 2.96
C PHE A 248 15.94 -18.96 3.64
N GLN A 249 16.10 -17.71 3.22
CA GLN A 249 16.84 -16.73 4.01
C GLN A 249 15.96 -16.23 5.15
N ALA A 250 16.57 -15.77 6.24
CA ALA A 250 15.84 -15.09 7.31
C ALA A 250 16.68 -13.96 7.90
N GLU A 251 16.01 -12.90 8.35
CA GLU A 251 16.63 -11.75 9.00
C GLU A 251 16.14 -11.62 10.46
N LYS A 252 17.00 -11.11 11.35
CA LYS A 252 16.59 -10.53 12.65
C LYS A 252 16.21 -9.06 12.46
N TYR A 253 15.42 -8.53 13.38
CA TYR A 253 15.05 -7.12 13.35
C TYR A 253 16.27 -6.21 13.44
N ALA A 254 16.28 -5.18 12.60
CA ALA A 254 17.18 -4.03 12.67
C ALA A 254 16.58 -2.90 13.51
N TRP A 255 15.24 -2.74 13.44
CA TRP A 255 14.51 -1.71 14.17
C TRP A 255 13.81 -2.30 15.40
N ARG A 256 14.04 -1.68 16.55
CA ARG A 256 13.45 -2.09 17.84
C ARG A 256 11.94 -1.88 17.87
N GLY A 257 11.23 -2.69 18.65
CA GLY A 257 9.77 -2.64 18.76
C GLY A 257 9.23 -1.32 19.33
N ASP A 258 9.91 -0.66 20.25
CA ASP A 258 9.52 0.68 20.72
C ASP A 258 9.65 1.74 19.61
N ALA A 259 10.71 1.67 18.80
CA ALA A 259 10.92 2.56 17.67
C ALA A 259 9.91 2.32 16.54
N CYS A 260 9.59 1.06 16.25
CA CYS A 260 8.57 0.67 15.28
C CYS A 260 7.16 1.04 15.73
N PHE A 261 6.87 1.09 17.04
CA PHE A 261 5.56 1.55 17.52
C PHE A 261 5.29 3.02 17.13
N ARG A 262 6.30 3.90 17.12
CA ARG A 262 6.15 5.28 16.63
C ARG A 262 5.76 5.36 15.15
N LEU A 263 6.09 4.35 14.35
CA LEU A 263 5.57 4.21 12.99
C LEU A 263 4.11 3.75 12.99
N ALA A 264 3.76 2.79 13.85
CA ALA A 264 2.38 2.34 14.03
C ALA A 264 1.45 3.49 14.49
N GLU A 265 1.91 4.39 15.37
CA GLU A 265 1.15 5.58 15.79
C GLU A 265 0.79 6.49 14.61
N ARG A 266 1.65 6.61 13.60
CA ARG A 266 1.32 7.34 12.36
C ARG A 266 0.23 6.63 11.56
N MET A 267 0.31 5.31 11.44
CA MET A 267 -0.73 4.51 10.76
C MET A 267 -2.08 4.61 11.48
N ILE A 268 -2.07 4.61 12.82
CA ILE A 268 -3.25 4.85 13.65
C ILE A 268 -3.80 6.24 13.37
N LYS A 269 -2.95 7.27 13.38
CA LYS A 269 -3.36 8.66 13.11
C LYS A 269 -4.02 8.80 11.74
N ASP A 270 -3.39 8.26 10.69
CA ASP A 270 -3.93 8.31 9.32
C ASP A 270 -5.31 7.64 9.23
N ALA A 271 -5.49 6.51 9.92
CA ALA A 271 -6.78 5.82 9.99
C ALA A 271 -7.85 6.62 10.76
N LEU A 272 -7.48 7.26 11.88
CA LEU A 272 -8.39 8.12 12.64
C LEU A 272 -8.74 9.41 11.87
N GLU A 273 -7.82 9.97 11.09
CA GLU A 273 -8.09 11.10 10.18
C GLU A 273 -9.06 10.71 9.06
N ALA A 274 -8.91 9.51 8.49
CA ALA A 274 -9.88 8.97 7.54
C ALA A 274 -11.26 8.77 8.19
N GLN A 275 -11.31 8.19 9.39
CA GLN A 275 -12.56 8.01 10.15
C GLN A 275 -13.22 9.36 10.48
N ALA A 276 -12.43 10.38 10.84
CA ALA A 276 -12.92 11.73 11.10
C ALA A 276 -13.51 12.37 9.83
N ARG A 277 -12.86 12.19 8.68
CA ARG A 277 -13.36 12.65 7.38
C ARG A 277 -14.71 12.00 7.05
N ASP A 278 -14.81 10.68 7.19
CA ASP A 278 -16.03 9.93 6.92
C ASP A 278 -17.15 10.32 7.90
N SER A 279 -16.81 10.57 9.16
CA SER A 279 -17.74 11.09 10.16
C SER A 279 -18.31 12.45 9.77
N ILE A 280 -17.49 13.40 9.29
CA ILE A 280 -17.96 14.70 8.77
C ILE A 280 -18.92 14.49 7.59
N LEU A 281 -18.55 13.65 6.62
CA LEU A 281 -19.41 13.40 5.46
C LEU A 281 -20.76 12.77 5.87
N ALA A 282 -20.75 11.85 6.84
CA ALA A 282 -21.95 11.21 7.37
C ALA A 282 -22.89 12.20 8.10
N MET A 283 -22.41 13.37 8.53
CA MET A 283 -23.25 14.45 9.06
C MET A 283 -24.02 15.23 7.97
N GLY A 284 -23.86 14.86 6.69
CA GLY A 284 -24.58 15.46 5.56
C GLY A 284 -23.86 16.64 4.91
N TYR A 285 -22.53 16.67 4.97
CA TYR A 285 -21.70 17.64 4.23
C TYR A 285 -21.20 17.04 2.91
N ASP A 286 -21.07 17.86 1.87
CA ASP A 286 -20.59 17.44 0.55
C ASP A 286 -19.06 17.29 0.51
N GLN A 287 -18.37 18.08 1.33
CA GLN A 287 -16.92 18.07 1.45
C GLN A 287 -16.51 18.02 2.92
N ALA A 288 -15.36 17.41 3.19
CA ALA A 288 -14.81 17.30 4.53
C ALA A 288 -13.34 17.73 4.54
N GLN A 289 -13.00 18.57 5.50
CA GLN A 289 -11.63 18.98 5.80
C GLN A 289 -11.35 18.69 7.27
N VAL A 290 -10.52 17.69 7.54
CA VAL A 290 -10.01 17.43 8.89
C VAL A 290 -8.87 18.41 9.15
N LEU A 291 -8.91 19.14 10.26
CA LEU A 291 -7.89 20.11 10.63
C LEU A 291 -6.89 19.49 11.62
N GLU A 292 -7.40 18.77 12.61
CA GLU A 292 -6.58 18.14 13.64
C GLU A 292 -7.28 16.90 14.19
N VAL A 293 -6.50 15.87 14.47
CA VAL A 293 -6.88 14.70 15.27
C VAL A 293 -5.87 14.55 16.39
N GLN A 294 -6.37 14.53 17.62
CA GLN A 294 -5.61 14.20 18.82
C GLN A 294 -6.13 12.88 19.37
N PHE A 295 -5.21 11.96 19.71
CA PHE A 295 -5.57 10.63 20.19
C PHE A 295 -4.56 10.12 21.20
N SER A 296 -4.97 9.09 21.93
CA SER A 296 -4.11 8.33 22.83
C SER A 296 -4.31 6.84 22.59
N CYS A 297 -3.22 6.08 22.70
CA CYS A 297 -3.26 4.62 22.66
C CYS A 297 -3.26 4.03 24.07
N SER A 298 -4.04 2.96 24.26
CA SER A 298 -4.09 2.18 25.49
C SER A 298 -4.08 0.68 25.18
N ASN A 299 -3.71 -0.13 26.17
CA ASN A 299 -3.58 -1.59 26.06
C ASN A 299 -2.68 -2.02 24.89
N VAL A 300 -1.53 -1.35 24.74
CA VAL A 300 -0.62 -1.62 23.63
C VAL A 300 0.15 -2.90 23.90
N THR A 301 -0.08 -3.91 23.06
CA THR A 301 0.71 -5.15 23.05
C THR A 301 1.47 -5.28 21.74
N TYR A 302 2.50 -6.12 21.73
CA TYR A 302 3.28 -6.41 20.54
C TYR A 302 3.63 -7.90 20.46
N LYS A 303 3.88 -8.37 19.24
CA LYS A 303 4.59 -9.63 18.98
C LYS A 303 5.58 -9.48 17.83
N HIS A 304 6.70 -10.20 17.93
CA HIS A 304 7.70 -10.30 16.86
C HIS A 304 7.30 -11.46 15.95
N VAL A 305 7.21 -11.22 14.64
CA VAL A 305 6.82 -12.24 13.67
C VAL A 305 7.72 -12.23 12.45
N LEU A 306 7.87 -13.39 11.81
CA LEU A 306 8.55 -13.52 10.52
C LEU A 306 7.53 -13.70 9.39
N LEU A 307 7.63 -12.86 8.36
CA LEU A 307 6.70 -12.87 7.23
C LEU A 307 7.39 -13.30 5.92
N PRO A 308 6.75 -14.15 5.11
CA PRO A 308 7.34 -14.76 3.93
C PRO A 308 7.33 -13.78 2.76
N LEU A 309 8.49 -13.55 2.15
CA LEU A 309 8.63 -12.67 1.00
C LEU A 309 9.46 -13.34 -0.09
N TRP A 310 9.01 -13.21 -1.33
CA TRP A 310 9.86 -13.47 -2.49
C TRP A 310 10.45 -12.15 -2.99
N SER A 311 11.77 -12.10 -3.19
CA SER A 311 12.47 -10.94 -3.74
C SER A 311 13.34 -11.32 -4.92
N ALA A 312 13.40 -10.44 -5.90
CA ALA A 312 14.34 -10.56 -7.00
C ALA A 312 14.77 -9.19 -7.51
N VAL A 313 16.00 -9.16 -8.04
CA VAL A 313 16.58 -8.01 -8.71
C VAL A 313 16.86 -8.42 -10.15
N PHE A 314 16.47 -7.57 -11.10
CA PHE A 314 16.75 -7.76 -12.52
C PHE A 314 17.34 -6.49 -13.12
N SER A 315 18.16 -6.65 -14.16
CA SER A 315 18.78 -5.55 -14.88
C SER A 315 18.04 -5.27 -16.19
N HIS A 316 17.82 -3.99 -16.50
CA HIS A 316 17.32 -3.57 -17.80
C HIS A 316 18.04 -2.31 -18.26
N LYS A 317 18.77 -2.40 -19.38
CA LYS A 317 19.58 -1.30 -19.94
C LYS A 317 20.53 -0.67 -18.90
N GLY A 318 21.24 -1.51 -18.13
CA GLY A 318 22.19 -1.07 -17.11
C GLY A 318 21.57 -0.49 -15.84
N LYS A 319 20.23 -0.47 -15.71
CA LYS A 319 19.54 -0.08 -14.48
C LYS A 319 18.99 -1.31 -13.77
N LEU A 320 19.21 -1.38 -12.46
CA LEU A 320 18.66 -2.44 -11.61
C LEU A 320 17.24 -2.08 -11.17
N TYR A 321 16.38 -3.08 -11.16
CA TYR A 321 15.01 -3.00 -10.69
C TYR A 321 14.79 -4.15 -9.71
N GLN A 322 14.11 -3.86 -8.61
CA GLN A 322 13.70 -4.85 -7.63
C GLN A 322 12.20 -5.04 -7.69
N TYR A 323 11.74 -6.26 -7.47
CA TYR A 323 10.35 -6.54 -7.15
C TYR A 323 10.25 -7.49 -5.96
N LEU A 324 9.14 -7.35 -5.26
CA LEU A 324 8.75 -8.07 -4.06
C LEU A 324 7.40 -8.73 -4.31
N ILE A 325 7.23 -9.93 -3.76
CA ILE A 325 5.97 -10.67 -3.82
C ILE A 325 5.68 -11.21 -2.44
N ASN A 326 4.51 -10.89 -1.91
CA ASN A 326 4.02 -11.47 -0.66
C ASN A 326 3.94 -13.01 -0.83
N GLY A 327 4.66 -13.75 0.01
CA GLY A 327 4.78 -15.22 -0.07
C GLY A 327 3.52 -15.97 0.39
N GLU A 328 2.55 -15.26 0.98
CA GLU A 328 1.24 -15.78 1.37
C GLU A 328 0.19 -15.44 0.30
N THR A 329 0.01 -14.15 -0.01
CA THR A 329 -1.10 -13.67 -0.87
C THR A 329 -0.74 -13.58 -2.37
N GLY A 330 0.55 -13.49 -2.69
CA GLY A 330 1.03 -13.28 -4.06
C GLY A 330 0.89 -11.84 -4.56
N LYS A 331 0.58 -10.88 -3.66
CA LYS A 331 0.57 -9.46 -4.00
C LYS A 331 1.97 -9.01 -4.43
N VAL A 332 2.05 -8.35 -5.58
CA VAL A 332 3.32 -7.95 -6.22
C VAL A 332 3.49 -6.44 -6.18
N SER A 333 4.66 -5.98 -5.74
CA SER A 333 5.11 -4.59 -5.92
C SER A 333 6.56 -4.55 -6.38
N GLY A 334 6.93 -3.54 -7.15
CA GLY A 334 8.29 -3.44 -7.67
C GLY A 334 8.49 -2.33 -8.67
N GLY A 335 9.77 -2.08 -8.94
CA GLY A 335 10.22 -1.18 -9.97
C GLY A 335 10.03 -1.77 -11.35
N ARG A 336 9.75 -0.93 -12.34
CA ARG A 336 9.72 -1.34 -13.73
C ARG A 336 10.35 -0.29 -14.65
N PRO A 337 11.00 -0.70 -15.73
CA PRO A 337 11.37 0.21 -16.79
C PRO A 337 10.11 0.73 -17.51
N TYR A 338 10.21 1.97 -18.00
CA TYR A 338 9.19 2.59 -18.83
C TYR A 338 9.62 2.56 -20.30
N SER A 339 8.66 2.30 -21.19
CA SER A 339 8.88 2.31 -22.63
C SER A 339 8.61 3.70 -23.20
N ALA A 340 9.67 4.47 -23.46
CA ALA A 340 9.56 5.81 -24.05
C ALA A 340 8.73 5.85 -25.34
N PRO A 341 8.88 4.91 -26.31
CA PRO A 341 8.04 4.90 -27.51
C PRO A 341 6.54 4.77 -27.21
N LYS A 342 6.16 3.97 -26.21
CA LYS A 342 4.76 3.82 -25.80
C LYS A 342 4.21 5.08 -25.14
N ILE A 343 5.04 5.77 -24.35
CA ILE A 343 4.66 7.04 -23.72
C ILE A 343 4.47 8.10 -24.80
N VAL A 344 5.44 8.25 -25.72
CA VAL A 344 5.34 9.21 -26.84
C VAL A 344 4.12 8.92 -27.69
N ALA A 345 3.86 7.67 -28.06
CA ALA A 345 2.67 7.30 -28.81
C ALA A 345 1.37 7.64 -28.07
N ALA A 346 1.31 7.41 -26.74
CA ALA A 346 0.14 7.78 -25.94
C ALA A 346 -0.07 9.30 -25.85
N VAL A 347 1.01 10.07 -25.73
CA VAL A 347 0.95 11.55 -25.72
C VAL A 347 0.49 12.07 -27.08
N LEU A 348 1.04 11.55 -28.19
CA LEU A 348 0.61 11.94 -29.54
C LEU A 348 -0.85 11.57 -29.80
N ALA A 349 -1.30 10.41 -29.33
CA ALA A 349 -2.70 10.01 -29.44
C ALA A 349 -3.62 10.95 -28.62
N ALA A 350 -3.22 11.34 -27.41
CA ALA A 350 -3.98 12.29 -26.60
C ALA A 350 -4.07 13.66 -27.28
N ILE A 351 -2.96 14.16 -27.85
CA ILE A 351 -2.95 15.42 -28.61
C ILE A 351 -3.88 15.33 -29.83
N ALA A 352 -3.84 14.23 -30.59
CA ALA A 352 -4.71 14.05 -31.76
C ALA A 352 -6.20 14.01 -31.37
N VAL A 353 -6.55 13.38 -30.25
CA VAL A 353 -7.92 13.37 -29.72
C VAL A 353 -8.36 14.78 -29.32
N LEU A 354 -7.53 15.52 -28.58
CA LEU A 354 -7.85 16.89 -28.19
C LEU A 354 -7.99 17.82 -29.40
N ALA A 355 -7.12 17.69 -30.40
CA ALA A 355 -7.23 18.44 -31.65
C ALA A 355 -8.52 18.10 -32.41
N GLY A 356 -8.86 16.81 -32.53
CA GLY A 356 -10.11 16.37 -33.16
C GLY A 356 -11.36 16.89 -32.43
N LEU A 357 -11.36 16.86 -31.10
CA LEU A 357 -12.43 17.44 -30.28
C LEU A 357 -12.55 18.96 -30.50
N TYR A 358 -11.42 19.67 -30.55
CA TYR A 358 -11.40 21.11 -30.84
C TYR A 358 -12.03 21.40 -32.22
N PHE A 359 -11.61 20.70 -33.28
CA PHE A 359 -12.18 20.87 -34.62
C PHE A 359 -13.67 20.51 -34.71
N LEU A 360 -14.14 19.51 -33.96
CA LEU A 360 -15.58 19.17 -33.89
C LEU A 360 -16.41 20.23 -33.17
N ILE A 361 -15.85 20.88 -32.16
CA ILE A 361 -16.49 22.00 -31.46
C ILE A 361 -16.53 23.23 -32.39
N GLU A 362 -15.45 23.49 -33.13
CA GLU A 362 -15.40 24.61 -34.08
C GLU A 362 -16.35 24.42 -35.27
N SER A 363 -16.44 23.20 -35.81
CA SER A 363 -17.36 22.89 -36.91
C SER A 363 -18.83 22.92 -36.47
N THR A 364 -19.15 22.51 -35.25
CA THR A 364 -20.53 22.65 -34.71
C THR A 364 -20.90 24.09 -34.38
N GLY A 365 -19.94 24.95 -34.04
CA GLY A 365 -20.12 26.41 -33.94
C GLY A 365 -20.41 27.09 -35.29
N ALA A 366 -19.88 26.56 -36.39
CA ALA A 366 -20.12 27.11 -37.73
C ALA A 366 -21.55 26.85 -38.26
N TYR A 367 -22.20 25.75 -37.86
CA TYR A 367 -23.59 25.46 -38.28
C TYR A 367 -24.65 26.32 -37.58
N ALA A 368 -24.33 26.99 -36.47
CA ALA A 368 -25.25 27.92 -35.80
C ALA A 368 -25.30 29.32 -36.44
N ALA A 369 -24.32 29.66 -37.28
CA ALA A 369 -24.21 30.99 -37.90
C ALA A 369 -24.96 31.14 -39.25
N GLU A 370 -25.48 30.05 -39.82
CA GLU A 370 -26.19 30.06 -41.13
C GLU A 370 -27.72 29.89 -41.01
N TYR A 371 -28.34 30.14 -39.85
CA TYR A 371 -29.80 30.21 -39.77
C TYR A 371 -30.30 31.60 -40.19
N HIS A 372 -30.62 31.76 -41.48
CA HIS A 372 -31.52 32.82 -41.95
C HIS A 372 -32.97 32.37 -41.75
N PRO A 373 -33.76 33.04 -40.88
CA PRO A 373 -35.17 32.71 -40.76
C PRO A 373 -35.90 33.05 -42.08
N PRO A 374 -36.76 32.16 -42.62
CA PRO A 374 -37.57 32.49 -43.78
C PRO A 374 -38.58 33.59 -43.41
N ALA A 375 -38.82 34.50 -44.37
CA ALA A 375 -39.77 35.60 -44.24
C ALA A 375 -41.17 35.09 -43.87
N ALA A 376 -41.76 35.70 -42.84
CA ALA A 376 -43.08 35.38 -42.36
C ALA A 376 -44.14 35.62 -43.46
N GLN A 377 -44.83 34.55 -43.86
CA GLN A 377 -46.09 34.66 -44.60
C GLN A 377 -47.23 34.86 -43.60
N SER A 378 -47.87 36.03 -43.67
CA SER A 378 -49.10 36.33 -42.94
C SER A 378 -50.26 35.54 -43.54
N GLN A 379 -50.78 34.55 -42.81
CA GLN A 379 -52.15 34.06 -43.03
C GLN A 379 -53.07 34.75 -42.03
N ALA A 380 -53.88 35.67 -42.55
CA ALA A 380 -55.00 36.25 -41.85
C ALA A 380 -56.10 35.19 -41.73
N GLN A 381 -56.49 34.85 -40.51
CA GLN A 381 -57.68 34.06 -40.25
C GLN A 381 -58.81 35.04 -39.90
N GLN A 382 -59.76 35.19 -40.82
CA GLN A 382 -61.02 35.90 -40.61
C GLN A 382 -61.83 35.21 -39.51
N VAL A 383 -62.24 35.97 -38.50
CA VAL A 383 -63.30 35.61 -37.57
C VAL A 383 -64.48 36.51 -37.87
N ASP A 384 -65.59 35.88 -38.29
CA ASP A 384 -66.86 36.55 -38.57
C ASP A 384 -67.52 37.11 -37.31
N LEU A 385 -68.17 38.26 -37.50
CA LEU A 385 -68.86 39.07 -36.50
C LEU A 385 -70.23 38.49 -36.14
N ALA A 386 -70.58 38.55 -34.85
CA ALA A 386 -71.97 38.61 -34.40
C ALA A 386 -72.09 39.67 -33.28
N GLU A 387 -72.92 40.68 -33.53
CA GLU A 387 -73.35 41.76 -32.62
C GLU A 387 -74.55 41.31 -31.73
N PRO A 388 -75.24 42.19 -30.95
CA PRO A 388 -74.80 42.96 -29.78
C PRO A 388 -75.76 42.80 -28.56
N GLY A 389 -75.32 43.18 -27.35
CA GLY A 389 -76.20 43.28 -26.17
C GLY A 389 -75.53 43.72 -24.87
N SER A 390 -75.44 45.04 -24.65
CA SER A 390 -75.37 45.91 -23.43
C SER A 390 -74.90 45.39 -22.04
N PRO A 391 -74.61 46.29 -21.06
CA PRO A 391 -73.73 47.48 -21.05
C PRO A 391 -72.82 47.55 -19.78
N ALA A 392 -71.77 48.40 -19.85
CA ALA A 392 -71.22 49.30 -18.78
C ALA A 392 -70.82 48.70 -17.39
N GLU A 393 -69.84 49.17 -16.61
CA GLU A 393 -68.91 50.31 -16.61
C GLU A 393 -67.95 50.11 -15.40
N GLU A 394 -66.85 50.89 -15.39
CA GLU A 394 -66.05 51.29 -14.20
C GLU A 394 -65.22 50.18 -13.50
N ILE A 395 -63.92 50.34 -13.24
CA ILE A 395 -63.30 51.41 -12.44
C ILE A 395 -61.86 51.63 -12.93
N LEU A 396 -61.54 52.89 -13.25
CA LEU A 396 -60.19 53.45 -13.29
C LEU A 396 -59.82 54.02 -11.91
N SER A 397 -58.51 54.07 -11.67
CA SER A 397 -57.77 55.18 -11.04
C SER A 397 -57.04 54.90 -9.72
N ARG A 398 -55.92 55.64 -9.59
CA ARG A 398 -54.99 55.84 -8.44
C ARG A 398 -53.79 54.87 -8.48
N VAL A 399 -52.52 55.26 -8.66
CA VAL A 399 -51.74 56.50 -8.47
C VAL A 399 -50.43 56.33 -9.31
N SER A 400 -50.14 57.14 -10.34
CA SER A 400 -49.24 58.32 -10.40
C SER A 400 -47.79 58.14 -9.90
N LEU A 401 -46.84 58.19 -10.86
CA LEU A 401 -45.57 58.97 -10.96
C LEU A 401 -44.63 59.00 -9.73
N SER A 402 -43.32 58.69 -9.82
CA SER A 402 -42.29 59.41 -10.58
C SER A 402 -40.92 58.69 -10.50
N PRO A 403 -39.94 59.04 -11.37
CA PRO A 403 -38.65 58.36 -11.53
C PRO A 403 -37.51 59.02 -10.74
N LEU A 404 -36.42 58.29 -10.50
CA LEU A 404 -35.13 58.92 -10.18
C LEU A 404 -33.97 58.08 -10.76
N TRP A 405 -33.25 58.69 -11.69
CA TRP A 405 -31.86 58.37 -12.02
C TRP A 405 -30.96 59.01 -10.95
N ASP A 406 -29.87 58.36 -10.53
CA ASP A 406 -28.55 58.97 -10.68
C ASP A 406 -27.38 58.01 -10.45
N GLU A 407 -26.29 58.32 -11.15
CA GLU A 407 -25.01 57.62 -11.23
C GLU A 407 -24.11 57.84 -9.99
N THR A 408 -23.11 56.96 -9.79
CA THR A 408 -21.68 57.19 -9.40
C THR A 408 -21.13 55.94 -8.65
N LYS A 409 -20.22 55.15 -9.23
CA LYS A 409 -18.73 55.25 -9.25
C LYS A 409 -18.00 55.13 -7.89
N ALA A 410 -17.06 54.17 -7.89
CA ALA A 410 -15.73 54.12 -7.26
C ALA A 410 -15.56 53.45 -5.87
N ASP A 411 -14.82 52.32 -5.92
CA ASP A 411 -13.67 51.89 -5.11
C ASP A 411 -13.61 52.22 -3.60
N VAL A 412 -13.60 51.18 -2.75
CA VAL A 412 -12.44 50.65 -1.97
C VAL A 412 -12.70 49.18 -1.63
#